data_AF-A0A080WH24-F1
#
_entry.id   AF-A0A080WH24-F1
#
_cell.length_a   1.000
_cell.length_b   1.000
_cell.length_c   1.000
_cell.angle_alpha   90.00
_cell.angle_beta   90.00
_cell.angle_gamma   90.00
#
_symmetry.space_group_name_H-M   'P 1'
#
loop_
_entity.id
_entity.type
_entity.pdbx_description
1 polymer ?
#
loop_
_entity_poly.entity_id
_entity_poly.type
_entity_poly.pdbx_seq_one_letter_code
_entity_poly.pdbx_strand_id
1 'polypeptide(L)'
;MVNIASSQVPGNFMKVDMRMYEPGCTFDGVFAILSLFQLSPGEIYSMCCRFSGWLKPDGYLVIGVTPSTDLPPGEYIYDSTWDCTRQMGKPWMNSYTDELFFSEERWKEILRSVGFEIESDSRYSFTPKGLEFNHAEIHYLQLARKVESQPLLGPYPRPTKAELPRMSRA
;
A
#
# COMPACT_ATOMS: atom_id res chain seq x y z
N MET A 1 -13.03 -6.69 -15.42
CA MET A 1 -11.91 -5.74 -15.30
C MET A 1 -10.87 -5.88 -16.41
N VAL A 2 -10.12 -6.99 -16.53
CA VAL A 2 -9.07 -7.15 -17.57
C VAL A 2 -9.57 -6.86 -18.99
N ASN A 3 -10.65 -7.51 -19.43
CA ASN A 3 -11.21 -7.29 -20.78
C ASN A 3 -11.64 -5.83 -21.03
N ILE A 4 -12.14 -5.15 -19.99
CA ILE A 4 -12.53 -3.75 -20.09
C ILE A 4 -11.27 -2.91 -20.25
N ALA A 5 -10.30 -3.03 -19.34
CA ALA A 5 -9.05 -2.28 -19.38
C ALA A 5 -8.30 -2.46 -20.72
N SER A 6 -8.20 -3.70 -21.22
CA SER A 6 -7.53 -4.01 -22.49
C SER A 6 -8.21 -3.44 -23.72
N SER A 7 -9.51 -3.12 -23.64
CA SER A 7 -10.23 -2.45 -24.72
C SER A 7 -10.06 -0.92 -24.72
N GLN A 8 -9.62 -0.34 -23.60
CA GLN A 8 -9.53 1.12 -23.44
C GLN A 8 -8.13 1.66 -23.76
N VAL A 9 -7.07 0.91 -23.43
CA VAL A 9 -5.69 1.35 -23.65
C VAL A 9 -4.80 0.21 -24.16
N PRO A 10 -3.83 0.49 -25.05
CA PRO A 10 -2.86 -0.50 -25.48
C PRO A 10 -1.99 -1.00 -24.30
N GLY A 11 -1.69 -2.29 -24.27
CA GLY A 11 -0.80 -2.86 -23.26
C GLY A 11 -0.97 -4.37 -23.08
N ASN A 12 -0.17 -4.94 -22.19
CA ASN A 12 -0.30 -6.32 -21.76
C ASN A 12 -1.12 -6.38 -20.47
N PHE A 13 -2.19 -7.17 -20.49
CA PHE A 13 -3.08 -7.33 -19.34
C PHE A 13 -3.13 -8.78 -18.91
N MET A 14 -3.03 -9.00 -17.61
CA MET A 14 -3.01 -10.34 -17.03
C MET A 14 -3.99 -10.41 -15.87
N LYS A 15 -4.73 -11.52 -15.79
CA LYS A 15 -5.52 -11.85 -14.59
C LYS A 15 -4.67 -12.77 -13.74
N VAL A 16 -4.15 -12.26 -12.64
CA VAL A 16 -3.31 -13.00 -11.69
C VAL A 16 -3.67 -12.64 -10.26
N ASP A 17 -3.35 -13.53 -9.33
CA ASP A 17 -3.26 -13.18 -7.91
C ASP A 17 -1.90 -12.52 -7.67
N MET A 18 -1.90 -11.23 -7.33
CA MET A 18 -0.66 -10.49 -7.12
C MET A 18 0.19 -11.03 -5.96
N ARG A 19 -0.42 -11.76 -5.00
CA ARG A 19 0.28 -12.40 -3.88
C ARG A 19 1.17 -13.56 -4.33
N MET A 20 0.88 -14.11 -5.51
CA MET A 20 1.57 -15.26 -6.10
C MET A 20 2.30 -14.91 -7.40
N TYR A 21 2.18 -13.67 -7.86
CA TYR A 21 2.79 -13.21 -9.09
C TYR A 21 4.30 -13.03 -8.92
N GLU A 22 5.06 -13.61 -9.84
CA GLU A 22 6.51 -13.44 -9.95
C GLU A 22 6.81 -12.91 -11.36
N PRO A 23 7.19 -11.63 -11.52
CA PRO A 23 7.50 -11.09 -12.83
C PRO A 23 8.82 -11.68 -13.35
N GLY A 24 8.86 -11.97 -14.65
CA GLY A 24 10.08 -12.44 -15.32
C GLY A 24 11.16 -11.37 -15.51
N CYS A 25 10.88 -10.12 -15.11
CA CYS A 25 11.80 -8.99 -15.17
C CYS A 25 11.52 -8.01 -14.02
N THR A 26 12.45 -7.09 -13.79
CA THR A 26 12.24 -5.95 -12.87
C THR A 26 11.73 -4.73 -13.63
N PHE A 27 10.83 -3.98 -12.99
CA PHE A 27 10.23 -2.77 -13.54
C PHE A 27 10.94 -1.51 -13.07
N ASP A 28 10.79 -0.43 -13.84
CA ASP A 28 11.19 0.92 -13.43
C ASP A 28 10.12 1.57 -12.52
N GLY A 29 8.88 1.08 -12.58
CA GLY A 29 7.77 1.58 -11.78
C GLY A 29 6.69 0.53 -11.50
N VAL A 30 6.05 0.63 -10.33
CA VAL A 30 4.89 -0.17 -9.92
C VAL A 30 3.81 0.79 -9.42
N PHE A 31 2.57 0.57 -9.86
CA PHE A 31 1.41 1.36 -9.43
C PHE A 31 0.41 0.44 -8.72
N ALA A 32 0.19 0.68 -7.43
CA ALA A 32 -0.77 -0.03 -6.60
C ALA A 32 -1.84 0.97 -6.11
N ILE A 33 -2.85 1.17 -6.95
CA ILE A 33 -3.90 2.19 -6.73
C ILE A 33 -5.19 1.50 -6.31
N LEU A 34 -5.64 1.75 -5.08
CA LEU A 34 -6.90 1.24 -4.52
C LEU A 34 -7.06 -0.27 -4.78
N SER A 35 -6.03 -1.04 -4.46
CA SER A 35 -5.97 -2.49 -4.75
C SER A 35 -5.66 -3.36 -3.52
N LEU A 36 -5.35 -2.75 -2.38
CA LEU A 36 -4.83 -3.45 -1.21
C LEU A 36 -5.82 -3.55 -0.04
N PHE A 37 -6.94 -2.81 -0.08
CA PHE A 37 -7.83 -2.65 1.08
C PHE A 37 -8.51 -3.95 1.54
N GLN A 38 -8.62 -4.98 0.69
CA GLN A 38 -9.19 -6.29 1.05
C GLN A 38 -8.16 -7.31 1.59
N LEU A 39 -6.89 -6.90 1.70
CA LEU A 39 -5.84 -7.75 2.24
C LEU A 39 -5.70 -7.57 3.75
N SER A 40 -5.29 -8.63 4.44
CA SER A 40 -4.90 -8.52 5.84
C SER A 40 -3.64 -7.65 6.01
N PRO A 41 -3.37 -7.09 7.20
CA PRO A 41 -2.17 -6.27 7.43
C PRO A 41 -0.86 -6.96 7.03
N GLY A 42 -0.74 -8.26 7.37
CA GLY A 42 0.45 -9.05 7.03
C GLY A 42 0.58 -9.30 5.52
N GLU A 43 -0.54 -9.49 4.82
CA GLU A 43 -0.53 -9.58 3.36
C GLU A 43 -0.16 -8.25 2.71
N ILE A 44 -0.63 -7.11 3.24
CA ILE A 44 -0.22 -5.79 2.74
C ILE A 44 1.28 -5.59 2.92
N TYR A 45 1.81 -5.88 4.11
CA TYR A 45 3.26 -5.81 4.36
C TYR A 45 4.05 -6.70 3.39
N SER A 46 3.58 -7.95 3.19
CA SER A 46 4.17 -8.89 2.24
C SER A 46 4.13 -8.36 0.80
N MET A 47 3.02 -7.72 0.40
CA MET A 47 2.92 -7.07 -0.90
C MET A 47 3.90 -5.90 -1.05
N CYS A 48 4.11 -5.09 -0.02
CA CYS A 48 5.11 -4.01 -0.05
C CYS A 48 6.53 -4.57 -0.24
N CYS A 49 6.88 -5.69 0.42
CA CYS A 49 8.13 -6.41 0.16
C CYS A 49 8.24 -6.88 -1.30
N ARG A 50 7.16 -7.45 -1.85
CA ARG A 50 7.10 -7.91 -3.25
C ARG A 50 7.27 -6.77 -4.23
N PHE A 51 6.57 -5.65 -4.05
CA PHE A 51 6.71 -4.46 -4.89
C PHE A 51 8.15 -3.97 -4.93
N SER A 52 8.83 -3.92 -3.77
CA SER A 52 10.25 -3.61 -3.72
C SER A 52 11.08 -4.63 -4.50
N GLY A 53 10.79 -5.93 -4.37
CA GLY A 53 11.44 -7.00 -5.14
C GLY A 53 11.25 -6.90 -6.66
N TRP A 54 10.10 -6.39 -7.10
CA TRP A 54 9.78 -6.22 -8.53
C TRP A 54 10.45 -4.99 -9.15
N LEU A 55 10.98 -4.07 -8.35
CA LEU A 55 11.60 -2.83 -8.84
C LEU A 55 13.11 -2.94 -9.01
N LYS A 56 13.63 -2.29 -10.05
CA LYS A 56 15.06 -1.98 -10.17
C LYS A 56 15.52 -1.05 -9.02
N PRO A 57 16.83 -0.98 -8.71
CA PRO A 57 17.36 0.11 -7.89
C PRO A 57 16.89 1.47 -8.43
N ASP A 58 16.53 2.39 -7.53
CA ASP A 58 15.95 3.70 -7.86
C ASP A 58 14.62 3.68 -8.62
N GLY A 59 13.99 2.50 -8.77
CA GLY A 59 12.63 2.39 -9.30
C GLY A 59 11.58 2.94 -8.35
N TYR A 60 10.39 3.25 -8.88
CA TYR A 60 9.34 3.94 -8.16
C TYR A 60 8.13 3.07 -7.84
N LEU A 61 7.63 3.16 -6.62
CA LEU A 61 6.32 2.68 -6.23
C LEU A 61 5.38 3.89 -6.09
N VAL A 62 4.26 3.85 -6.80
CA VAL A 62 3.12 4.74 -6.54
C VAL A 62 2.05 3.93 -5.82
N ILE A 63 1.74 4.31 -4.60
CA ILE A 63 0.66 3.69 -3.82
C ILE A 63 -0.48 4.69 -3.66
N GLY A 64 -1.71 4.25 -3.97
CA GLY A 64 -2.92 5.05 -3.82
C GLY A 64 -3.90 4.36 -2.89
N VAL A 65 -4.28 5.04 -1.82
CA VAL A 65 -5.05 4.47 -0.70
C VAL A 65 -6.06 5.48 -0.15
N THR A 66 -7.07 4.99 0.55
CA THR A 66 -7.85 5.83 1.47
C THR A 66 -7.19 5.73 2.85
N PRO A 67 -6.73 6.86 3.43
CA PRO A 67 -6.12 6.83 4.75
C PRO A 67 -7.19 6.70 5.84
N SER A 68 -6.83 6.08 6.97
CA SER A 68 -7.77 5.88 8.08
C SER A 68 -8.22 7.17 8.77
N THR A 69 -7.49 8.27 8.57
CA THR A 69 -7.73 9.61 9.11
C THR A 69 -8.82 10.37 8.35
N ASP A 70 -9.14 9.96 7.12
CA ASP A 70 -10.13 10.60 6.24
C ASP A 70 -11.32 9.68 5.95
N LEU A 71 -11.60 8.71 6.83
CA LEU A 71 -12.75 7.83 6.66
C LEU A 71 -14.05 8.61 6.84
N PRO A 72 -15.05 8.40 5.97
CA PRO A 72 -16.37 9.00 6.15
C PRO A 72 -17.04 8.44 7.41
N PRO A 73 -18.15 9.05 7.89
CA PRO A 73 -18.92 8.48 8.99
C PRO A 73 -19.35 7.04 8.69
N GLY A 74 -19.13 6.12 9.63
CA GLY A 74 -19.42 4.71 9.45
C GLY A 74 -19.02 3.86 10.66
N GLU A 75 -19.31 2.56 10.58
CA GLU A 75 -18.91 1.59 11.60
C GLU A 75 -17.51 1.05 11.31
N TYR A 76 -16.59 1.28 12.23
CA TYR A 76 -15.20 0.90 12.10
C TYR A 76 -14.67 0.31 13.41
N ILE A 77 -13.72 -0.63 13.28
CA ILE A 77 -13.05 -1.28 14.40
C ILE A 77 -11.57 -0.93 14.32
N TYR A 78 -11.04 -0.31 15.37
CA TYR A 78 -9.61 -0.04 15.48
C TYR A 78 -8.85 -1.27 15.98
N ASP A 79 -7.80 -1.65 15.26
CA ASP A 79 -6.88 -2.74 15.59
C ASP A 79 -5.53 -2.16 16.02
N SER A 80 -5.34 -2.11 17.34
CA SER A 80 -4.11 -1.61 17.97
C SER A 80 -2.86 -2.45 17.69
N THR A 81 -2.99 -3.71 17.24
CA THR A 81 -1.83 -4.57 16.96
C THR A 81 -1.11 -4.11 15.70
N TRP A 82 -1.88 -3.70 14.70
CA TRP A 82 -1.38 -3.28 13.40
C TRP A 82 -1.43 -1.77 13.19
N ASP A 83 -2.01 -1.04 14.13
CA ASP A 83 -2.29 0.40 14.05
C ASP A 83 -3.10 0.72 12.78
N CYS A 84 -4.30 0.14 12.70
CA CYS A 84 -5.15 0.24 11.52
C CYS A 84 -6.63 0.23 11.89
N THR A 85 -7.45 0.72 10.96
CA THR A 85 -8.90 0.74 11.06
C THR A 85 -9.51 -0.28 10.10
N ARG A 86 -10.48 -1.06 10.55
CA ARG A 86 -11.15 -2.11 9.79
C ARG A 86 -12.63 -1.77 9.60
N GLN A 87 -13.15 -2.02 8.41
CA GLN A 87 -14.58 -1.96 8.10
C GLN A 87 -15.03 -3.35 7.65
N MET A 88 -15.97 -3.95 8.38
CA MET A 88 -16.45 -5.31 8.09
C MET A 88 -17.74 -5.26 7.30
N GLY A 89 -17.90 -6.18 6.34
CA GLY A 89 -19.16 -6.34 5.61
C GLY A 89 -19.59 -5.08 4.85
N LYS A 90 -18.66 -4.37 4.23
CA LYS A 90 -18.97 -3.24 3.35
C LYS A 90 -19.56 -3.76 2.03
N PRO A 91 -20.72 -3.25 1.57
CA PRO A 91 -21.24 -3.58 0.24
C PRO A 91 -20.31 -3.04 -0.86
N TRP A 92 -19.88 -3.92 -1.77
CA TRP A 92 -19.07 -3.56 -2.93
C TRP A 92 -19.34 -4.51 -4.10
N MET A 93 -19.72 -3.96 -5.27
CA MET A 93 -20.02 -4.70 -6.50
C MET A 93 -20.86 -5.98 -6.30
N ASN A 94 -22.03 -5.85 -5.66
CA ASN A 94 -22.95 -6.96 -5.33
C ASN A 94 -22.36 -8.04 -4.39
N SER A 95 -21.26 -7.73 -3.69
CA SER A 95 -20.67 -8.57 -2.65
C SER A 95 -20.51 -7.78 -1.36
N TYR A 96 -20.18 -8.48 -0.28
CA TYR A 96 -19.71 -7.87 0.97
C TYR A 96 -18.20 -8.09 1.08
N THR A 97 -17.49 -7.06 1.53
CA THR A 97 -16.03 -7.06 1.62
C THR A 97 -15.59 -6.50 2.95
N ASP A 98 -14.53 -7.09 3.51
CA ASP A 98 -13.84 -6.54 4.66
C ASP A 98 -12.69 -5.68 4.17
N GLU A 99 -12.63 -4.44 4.65
CA GLU A 99 -11.65 -3.46 4.23
C GLU A 99 -10.78 -3.00 5.39
N LEU A 100 -9.55 -2.63 5.07
CA LEU A 100 -8.55 -2.16 6.01
C LEU A 100 -7.90 -0.86 5.54
N PHE A 101 -7.70 0.05 6.49
CA PHE A 101 -7.15 1.37 6.29
C PHE A 101 -6.06 1.65 7.31
N PHE A 102 -4.87 1.99 6.83
CA PHE A 102 -3.78 2.53 7.65
C PHE A 102 -3.81 4.06 7.61
N SER A 103 -3.26 4.69 8.65
CA SER A 103 -2.97 6.13 8.61
C SER A 103 -1.87 6.44 7.58
N GLU A 104 -1.71 7.70 7.23
CA GLU A 104 -0.64 8.14 6.35
C GLU A 104 0.73 7.84 6.96
N GLU A 105 0.91 8.12 8.25
CA GLU A 105 2.12 7.83 9.01
C GLU A 105 2.44 6.34 8.95
N ARG A 106 1.44 5.49 9.18
CA ARG A 106 1.63 4.05 9.18
C ARG A 106 2.01 3.51 7.80
N TRP A 107 1.43 4.06 6.73
CA TRP A 107 1.88 3.75 5.37
C TRP A 107 3.34 4.17 5.13
N LYS A 108 3.73 5.38 5.55
CA LYS A 108 5.12 5.85 5.42
C LYS A 108 6.09 4.92 6.17
N GLU A 109 5.72 4.46 7.36
CA GLU A 109 6.52 3.51 8.14
C GLU A 109 6.69 2.16 7.43
N ILE A 110 5.59 1.57 6.94
CA ILE A 110 5.62 0.28 6.23
C ILE A 110 6.51 0.37 4.98
N LEU A 111 6.38 1.44 4.20
CA LEU A 111 7.17 1.63 2.99
C LEU A 111 8.66 1.81 3.33
N ARG A 112 8.98 2.61 4.34
CA ARG A 112 10.37 2.77 4.82
C ARG A 112 10.95 1.45 5.31
N SER A 113 10.19 0.67 6.07
CA SER A 113 10.69 -0.59 6.63
C SER A 113 11.06 -1.62 5.56
N VAL A 114 10.47 -1.54 4.36
CA VAL A 114 10.79 -2.43 3.22
C VAL A 114 11.71 -1.81 2.17
N GLY A 115 12.38 -0.69 2.52
CA GLY A 115 13.47 -0.15 1.72
C GLY A 115 13.11 0.97 0.74
N PHE A 116 12.02 1.69 0.99
CA PHE A 116 11.65 2.87 0.22
C PHE A 116 11.93 4.18 0.97
N GLU A 117 12.20 5.23 0.21
CA GLU A 117 12.16 6.62 0.65
C GLU A 117 10.94 7.30 0.03
N ILE A 118 10.18 8.06 0.83
CA ILE A 118 9.01 8.81 0.34
C ILE A 118 9.51 10.10 -0.30
N GLU A 119 9.31 10.26 -1.61
CA GLU A 119 9.73 11.47 -2.33
C GLU A 119 8.67 12.56 -2.29
N SER A 120 7.41 12.17 -2.44
CA SER A 120 6.29 13.09 -2.36
C SER A 120 5.00 12.37 -2.01
N ASP A 121 4.06 13.13 -1.48
CA ASP A 121 2.70 12.68 -1.28
C ASP A 121 1.70 13.75 -1.73
N SER A 122 0.51 13.31 -2.13
CA SER A 122 -0.56 14.19 -2.58
C SER A 122 -1.92 13.63 -2.15
N ARG A 123 -2.87 14.55 -1.97
CA ARG A 123 -4.25 14.23 -1.61
C ARG A 123 -5.18 14.77 -2.68
N TYR A 124 -6.19 14.00 -3.02
CA TYR A 124 -7.29 14.46 -3.84
C TYR A 124 -8.62 14.00 -3.27
N SER A 125 -9.60 14.89 -3.36
CA SER A 125 -10.97 14.65 -2.96
C SER A 125 -11.78 14.34 -4.21
N PHE A 126 -12.50 13.23 -4.20
CA PHE A 126 -13.41 12.85 -5.26
C PHE A 126 -14.80 12.62 -4.70
N THR A 127 -15.82 13.19 -5.33
CA THR A 127 -17.22 12.88 -5.02
C THR A 127 -17.86 12.36 -6.29
N PRO A 128 -18.21 11.07 -6.36
CA PRO A 128 -18.92 10.52 -7.51
C PRO A 128 -20.21 11.30 -7.77
N LYS A 129 -20.57 11.47 -9.04
CA LYS A 129 -21.83 12.12 -9.42
C LYS A 129 -22.97 11.13 -9.22
N GLY A 130 -23.71 11.24 -8.13
CA GLY A 130 -24.91 10.45 -7.87
C GLY A 130 -25.55 10.83 -6.52
N LEU A 131 -26.87 10.71 -6.42
CA LEU A 131 -27.64 11.10 -5.21
C LEU A 131 -27.31 10.22 -3.98
N GLU A 132 -26.71 9.07 -4.22
CA GLU A 132 -26.28 8.10 -3.19
C GLU A 132 -24.88 8.40 -2.63
N PHE A 133 -24.11 9.29 -3.27
CA PHE A 133 -22.75 9.65 -2.86
C PHE A 133 -22.73 11.02 -2.18
N ASN A 134 -22.95 11.02 -0.87
CA ASN A 134 -23.08 12.26 -0.07
C ASN A 134 -21.78 12.67 0.65
N HIS A 135 -20.72 11.90 0.48
CA HIS A 135 -19.42 12.16 1.11
C HIS A 135 -18.32 12.17 0.05
N ALA A 136 -17.34 13.04 0.25
CA ALA A 136 -16.13 13.02 -0.53
C ALA A 136 -15.26 11.83 -0.12
N GLU A 137 -14.77 11.09 -1.11
CA GLU A 137 -13.75 10.07 -0.98
C GLU A 137 -12.38 10.76 -1.06
N ILE A 138 -11.59 10.65 0.01
CA ILE A 138 -10.23 11.16 0.03
C ILE A 138 -9.28 10.05 -0.41
N HIS A 139 -8.49 10.36 -1.43
CA HIS A 139 -7.47 9.48 -1.95
C HIS A 139 -6.10 10.09 -1.68
N TYR A 140 -5.24 9.30 -1.07
CA TYR A 140 -3.88 9.64 -0.71
C TYR A 140 -2.91 8.87 -1.61
N LEU A 141 -2.09 9.60 -2.37
CA LEU A 141 -1.06 9.04 -3.23
C LEU A 141 0.30 9.31 -2.64
N GLN A 142 1.15 8.29 -2.58
CA GLN A 142 2.56 8.44 -2.23
C GLN A 142 3.42 7.94 -3.38
N LEU A 143 4.41 8.76 -3.75
CA LEU A 143 5.50 8.37 -4.63
C LEU A 143 6.69 8.00 -3.75
N ALA A 144 7.14 6.75 -3.85
CA ALA A 144 8.22 6.21 -3.05
C ALA A 144 9.31 5.63 -3.95
N ARG A 145 10.56 6.04 -3.76
CA ARG A 145 11.71 5.53 -4.51
C ARG A 145 12.38 4.40 -3.74
N LYS A 146 12.73 3.32 -4.44
CA LYS A 146 13.46 2.19 -3.85
C LYS A 146 14.91 2.59 -3.60
N VAL A 147 15.33 2.60 -2.34
CA VAL A 147 16.69 2.96 -1.92
C VAL A 147 17.50 1.75 -1.43
N GLU A 148 16.85 0.68 -1.01
CA GLU A 148 17.51 -0.55 -0.56
C GLU A 148 17.36 -1.67 -1.58
N SER A 149 18.44 -2.42 -1.82
CA SER A 149 18.46 -3.51 -2.80
C SER A 149 17.85 -4.81 -2.28
N GLN A 150 17.69 -4.96 -0.95
CA GLN A 150 17.31 -6.22 -0.30
C GLN A 150 16.12 -6.02 0.68
N PRO A 151 14.87 -5.91 0.18
CA PRO A 151 13.70 -5.59 1.00
C PRO A 151 13.43 -6.57 2.15
N LEU A 152 13.83 -7.84 1.99
CA LEU A 152 13.66 -8.89 3.00
C LEU A 152 14.65 -8.80 4.17
N LEU A 153 15.68 -7.94 4.08
CA LEU A 153 16.65 -7.73 5.17
C LEU A 153 16.34 -6.50 6.04
N GLY A 154 15.13 -5.94 5.90
CA GLY A 154 14.61 -4.93 6.81
C GLY A 154 14.27 -5.50 8.20
N PRO A 155 13.69 -4.68 9.11
CA PRO A 155 13.24 -3.32 8.84
C PRO A 155 14.40 -2.33 8.65
N TYR A 156 14.18 -1.35 7.77
CA TYR A 156 15.09 -0.24 7.52
C TYR A 156 14.65 1.07 8.21
N PRO A 157 15.57 2.00 8.51
CA PRO A 157 17.03 1.87 8.36
C PRO A 157 17.60 0.86 9.38
N ARG A 158 18.74 0.26 9.04
CA ARG A 158 19.41 -0.67 9.97
C ARG A 158 19.97 0.10 11.18
N PRO A 159 19.94 -0.48 12.39
CA PRO A 159 20.51 0.16 13.57
C PRO A 159 21.98 0.55 13.34
N THR A 160 22.32 1.76 13.72
CA THR A 160 23.71 2.23 13.75
C THR A 160 24.42 1.71 14.98
N LYS A 161 25.76 1.66 14.97
CA LYS A 161 26.56 1.23 16.13
C LYS A 161 26.29 2.04 17.40
N ALA A 162 25.78 3.26 17.27
CA ALA A 162 25.45 4.12 18.40
C ALA A 162 24.15 3.69 19.12
N GLU A 163 23.25 3.00 18.41
CA GLU A 163 21.94 2.55 18.90
C GLU A 163 21.99 1.12 19.45
N LEU A 164 23.07 0.39 19.20
CA LEU A 164 23.28 -0.94 19.76
C LEU A 164 23.59 -0.86 21.26
N PRO A 165 22.95 -1.67 22.12
CA PRO A 165 23.28 -1.74 23.54
C PRO A 165 24.78 -2.00 23.72
N ARG A 166 25.45 -1.17 24.53
CA ARG A 166 26.85 -1.44 24.90
C ARG A 166 26.89 -2.76 25.66
N MET A 167 27.43 -3.81 25.04
CA MET A 167 27.71 -5.05 25.75
C MET A 167 28.69 -4.73 26.88
N SER A 168 28.24 -4.88 28.13
CA SER A 168 29.15 -4.85 29.28
C SER A 168 30.14 -5.99 29.12
N ARG A 169 31.44 -5.68 29.04
CA ARG A 169 32.47 -6.70 29.09
C ARG A 169 32.34 -7.44 30.43
N ALA A 170 32.17 -8.77 30.36
CA ALA A 170 32.30 -9.67 31.50
C ALA A 170 33.75 -9.72 31.97
#